data_AF-A0AA35TZY6-F1
#
_entry.id   AF-A0AA35TZY6-F1
#
_cell.length_a   1.000
_cell.length_b   1.000
_cell.length_c   1.000
_cell.angle_alpha   90.00
_cell.angle_beta   90.00
_cell.angle_gamma   90.00
#
_symmetry.space_group_name_H-M   'P 1'
#
loop_
_entity.id
_entity.type
_entity.pdbx_description
1 polymer ?
#
loop_
_entity_poly.entity_id
_entity_poly.type
_entity_poly.pdbx_seq_one_letter_code
_entity_poly.pdbx_strand_id
1 'polypeptide(L)'
;MSLFISSTTPLPAQQQEPLRDTPTLPQLMAFPMLDGSKINILTRIGVRYNVFGPFLLNDDDGSVTDALKESCMRDSHAINLEISKLWLQGKGKLPITWATFVSVLKEMDMKGLALDIESSLRGKSSPQGRH
;
A
#
# COMPACT_ATOMS: atom_id res chain seq x y z
N MET A 1 -54.10 19.33 -13.87
CA MET A 1 -53.13 18.49 -14.60
C MET A 1 -51.80 18.63 -13.89
N SER A 2 -51.29 17.55 -13.31
CA SER A 2 -50.02 17.53 -12.58
C SER A 2 -48.89 16.96 -13.42
N LEU A 3 -47.66 17.26 -12.97
CA LEU A 3 -46.37 16.60 -13.21
C LEU A 3 -45.60 17.11 -14.47
N PHE A 4 -44.28 17.32 -14.47
CA PHE A 4 -43.20 16.78 -13.64
C PHE A 4 -42.08 17.82 -13.41
N ILE A 5 -41.62 17.94 -12.16
CA ILE A 5 -40.30 18.51 -11.83
C ILE A 5 -39.25 17.44 -12.13
N SER A 6 -38.34 17.74 -13.05
CA SER A 6 -37.14 16.94 -13.28
C SER A 6 -36.20 17.07 -12.08
N SER A 7 -36.28 16.11 -11.17
CA SER A 7 -35.29 15.93 -10.12
C SER A 7 -34.01 15.41 -10.75
N THR A 8 -33.06 16.29 -11.03
CA THR A 8 -31.68 15.90 -11.33
C THR A 8 -31.06 15.37 -10.04
N THR A 9 -31.14 14.06 -9.83
CA THR A 9 -30.42 13.40 -8.74
C THR A 9 -28.92 13.57 -8.98
N PRO A 10 -28.15 14.19 -8.07
CA PRO A 10 -26.69 14.13 -8.16
C PRO A 10 -26.29 12.67 -7.98
N LEU A 11 -25.50 12.12 -8.91
CA LEU A 11 -24.85 10.83 -8.73
C LEU A 11 -24.11 10.85 -7.37
N PRO A 12 -24.21 9.80 -6.55
CA PRO A 12 -23.44 9.71 -5.33
C PRO A 12 -21.96 9.84 -5.70
N ALA A 13 -21.26 10.76 -5.04
CA ALA A 13 -19.82 10.91 -5.16
C ALA A 13 -19.20 9.50 -5.06
N GLN A 14 -18.57 9.06 -6.15
CA GLN A 14 -17.91 7.77 -6.20
C GLN A 14 -16.95 7.72 -5.01
N GLN A 15 -17.25 6.88 -4.03
CA GLN A 15 -16.35 6.58 -2.92
C GLN A 15 -15.06 6.06 -3.57
N GLN A 16 -14.04 6.92 -3.66
CA GLN A 16 -12.73 6.56 -4.16
C GLN A 16 -12.26 5.35 -3.35
N GLU A 17 -12.14 4.20 -4.01
CA GLU A 17 -11.67 2.99 -3.35
C GLU A 17 -10.27 3.29 -2.78
N PRO A 18 -10.06 3.26 -1.44
CA PRO A 18 -8.79 3.70 -0.83
C PRO A 18 -7.57 2.90 -1.31
N LEU A 19 -7.80 1.75 -1.94
CA LEU A 19 -6.78 0.92 -2.57
C LEU A 19 -6.20 1.54 -3.86
N ARG A 20 -6.91 2.47 -4.50
CA ARG A 20 -6.44 3.18 -5.70
C ARG A 20 -5.54 4.36 -5.37
N ASP A 21 -5.47 4.77 -4.10
CA ASP A 21 -4.64 5.88 -3.67
C ASP A 21 -3.16 5.51 -3.71
N THR A 22 -2.32 6.49 -4.03
CA THR A 22 -0.87 6.37 -3.95
C THR A 22 -0.42 6.41 -2.49
N PRO A 23 0.24 5.36 -1.97
CA PRO A 23 0.81 5.41 -0.63
C PRO A 23 1.88 6.48 -0.54
N THR A 24 2.04 7.06 0.64
CA THR A 24 3.16 7.94 0.97
C THR A 24 4.13 7.21 1.91
N LEU A 25 5.39 7.62 1.91
CA LEU A 25 6.38 7.01 2.80
C LEU A 25 6.00 7.11 4.30
N PRO A 26 5.50 8.25 4.81
CA PRO A 26 5.01 8.31 6.19
C PRO A 26 3.86 7.34 6.48
N GLN A 27 2.98 7.08 5.51
CA GLN A 27 1.90 6.09 5.69
C GLN A 27 2.45 4.66 5.76
N LEU A 28 3.53 4.33 5.04
CA LEU A 28 4.19 3.02 5.13
C LEU A 28 4.89 2.83 6.49
N MET A 29 5.43 3.91 7.06
CA MET A 29 6.16 3.88 8.34
C MET A 29 5.24 3.95 9.57
N ALA A 30 4.04 4.53 9.44
CA ALA A 30 3.10 4.73 10.51
C ALA A 30 1.66 4.44 10.05
N PHE A 31 1.45 3.22 9.54
CA PHE A 31 0.17 2.79 9.00
C PHE A 31 -0.85 2.58 10.13
N PRO A 32 -1.99 3.28 10.13
CA PRO A 32 -3.01 3.08 11.15
C PRO A 32 -3.72 1.76 10.92
N MET A 33 -3.96 1.01 11.99
CA MET A 33 -4.70 -0.24 12.01
C MET A 33 -6.12 -0.01 12.54
N LEU A 34 -7.02 -0.99 12.32
CA LEU A 34 -8.41 -0.92 12.78
C LEU A 34 -8.55 -0.89 14.31
N ASP A 35 -7.60 -1.48 15.02
CA ASP A 35 -7.54 -1.48 16.48
C ASP A 35 -7.03 -0.15 17.07
N GLY A 36 -6.78 0.86 16.21
CA GLY A 36 -6.25 2.16 16.61
C GLY A 36 -4.73 2.21 16.78
N SER A 37 -4.05 1.06 16.68
CA SER A 37 -2.59 1.02 16.71
C SER A 37 -1.98 1.55 15.41
N LYS A 38 -0.69 1.88 15.44
CA LYS A 38 0.08 2.22 14.25
C LYS A 38 1.21 1.21 14.09
N ILE A 39 1.39 0.71 12.87
CA ILE A 39 2.46 -0.23 12.55
C ILE A 39 3.41 0.38 11.52
N ASN A 40 4.68 -0.03 11.58
CA ASN A 40 5.64 0.21 10.53
C ASN A 40 5.62 -1.00 9.57
N ILE A 41 5.01 -0.82 8.39
CA ILE A 41 4.89 -1.89 7.38
C ILE A 41 6.28 -2.36 6.95
N LEU A 42 7.24 -1.44 6.81
CA LEU A 42 8.60 -1.76 6.36
C LEU A 42 9.32 -2.66 7.37
N THR A 43 9.14 -2.41 8.67
CA THR A 43 9.66 -3.28 9.72
C THR A 43 8.98 -4.66 9.71
N ARG A 44 7.68 -4.73 9.37
CA ARG A 44 6.94 -5.99 9.30
C ARG A 44 7.35 -6.86 8.12
N ILE A 45 7.78 -6.25 7.00
CA ILE A 45 8.40 -6.98 5.88
C ILE A 45 9.73 -7.58 6.34
N GLY A 46 10.54 -6.81 7.07
CA GLY A 46 11.80 -7.29 7.65
C GLY A 46 12.71 -7.90 6.59
N VAL A 47 13.35 -9.03 6.90
CA VAL A 47 14.30 -9.71 5.99
C VAL A 47 13.69 -10.26 4.70
N ARG A 48 12.35 -10.26 4.57
CA ARG A 48 11.68 -10.65 3.33
C ARG A 48 11.87 -9.64 2.19
N TYR A 49 12.55 -8.52 2.43
CA TYR A 49 13.02 -7.60 1.39
C TYR A 49 13.76 -8.31 0.25
N ASN A 50 14.42 -9.45 0.52
CA ASN A 50 15.15 -10.23 -0.48
C ASN A 50 14.26 -10.80 -1.59
N VAL A 51 12.98 -11.00 -1.32
CA VAL A 51 12.00 -11.53 -2.28
C VAL A 51 11.02 -10.43 -2.70
N PHE A 52 10.61 -9.62 -1.72
CA PHE A 52 9.72 -8.49 -1.92
C PHE A 52 10.32 -7.38 -2.79
N GLY A 53 11.60 -7.03 -2.56
CA GLY A 53 12.30 -5.96 -3.27
C GLY A 53 12.40 -6.19 -4.76
N PRO A 54 12.98 -7.32 -5.20
CA PRO A 54 13.10 -7.66 -6.61
C PRO A 54 11.75 -7.63 -7.31
N PHE A 55 10.74 -8.21 -6.67
CA PHE A 55 9.39 -8.29 -7.23
C PHE A 55 8.71 -6.92 -7.33
N LEU A 56 8.80 -6.07 -6.30
CA LEU A 56 8.20 -4.73 -6.33
C LEU A 56 8.89 -3.82 -7.35
N LEU A 57 10.22 -3.93 -7.46
CA LEU A 57 11.04 -3.09 -8.32
C LEU A 57 11.14 -3.58 -9.77
N ASN A 58 10.51 -4.70 -10.13
CA ASN A 58 10.75 -5.42 -11.40
C ASN A 58 12.26 -5.60 -11.67
N ASP A 59 13.00 -5.90 -10.60
CA ASP A 59 14.44 -6.09 -10.57
C ASP A 59 14.70 -7.59 -10.70
N ASP A 60 14.41 -8.13 -11.90
CA ASP A 60 14.39 -9.57 -12.18
C ASP A 60 15.75 -10.25 -11.95
N ASP A 61 16.85 -9.52 -12.10
CA ASP A 61 18.22 -10.01 -11.82
C ASP A 61 18.68 -9.74 -10.38
N GLY A 62 17.89 -9.03 -9.57
CA GLY A 62 18.18 -8.68 -8.19
C GLY A 62 19.30 -7.66 -8.01
N SER A 63 19.82 -7.07 -9.08
CA SER A 63 21.00 -6.20 -9.05
C SER A 63 20.77 -4.94 -8.23
N VAL A 64 19.58 -4.33 -8.32
CA VAL A 64 19.22 -3.15 -7.53
C VAL A 64 19.11 -3.54 -6.06
N THR A 65 18.44 -4.65 -5.77
CA THR A 65 18.24 -5.11 -4.39
C THR A 65 19.57 -5.49 -3.74
N ASP A 66 20.50 -6.12 -4.46
CA ASP A 66 21.83 -6.45 -3.97
C ASP A 66 22.69 -5.20 -3.75
N ALA A 67 22.64 -4.22 -4.65
CA ALA A 67 23.32 -2.94 -4.44
C ALA A 67 22.80 -2.24 -3.17
N LEU A 68 21.49 -2.31 -2.90
CA LEU A 68 20.89 -1.78 -1.68
C LEU A 68 21.36 -2.51 -0.41
N LYS A 69 21.53 -3.84 -0.47
CA LYS A 69 22.07 -4.61 0.67
C LYS A 69 23.44 -4.11 1.09
N GLU A 70 24.31 -3.85 0.11
CA GLU A 70 25.66 -3.34 0.37
C GLU A 70 25.62 -1.89 0.85
N SER A 71 24.85 -1.00 0.20
CA SER A 71 24.78 0.42 0.61
C SER A 71 24.14 0.63 1.99
N CYS A 72 23.22 -0.25 2.38
CA CYS A 72 22.51 -0.17 3.65
C CYS A 72 23.12 -1.08 4.74
N MET A 73 24.35 -1.59 4.54
CA MET A 73 25.05 -2.44 5.51
C MET A 73 24.22 -3.64 6.00
N ARG A 74 23.40 -4.23 5.11
CA ARG A 74 22.48 -5.34 5.40
C ARG A 74 21.40 -5.04 6.46
N ASP A 75 21.18 -3.78 6.80
CA ASP A 75 20.08 -3.36 7.67
C ASP A 75 18.73 -3.52 6.95
N SER A 76 17.93 -4.49 7.41
CA SER A 76 16.66 -4.82 6.77
C SER A 76 15.66 -3.67 6.71
N HIS A 77 15.69 -2.76 7.70
CA HIS A 77 14.78 -1.63 7.74
C HIS A 77 15.20 -0.57 6.72
N ALA A 78 16.48 -0.22 6.69
CA ALA A 78 17.04 0.71 5.71
C ALA A 78 16.87 0.20 4.27
N ILE A 79 17.05 -1.10 4.03
CA ILE A 79 16.84 -1.70 2.70
C ILE A 79 15.36 -1.58 2.28
N ASN A 80 14.42 -1.95 3.14
CA ASN A 80 12.98 -1.81 2.84
C ASN A 80 12.58 -0.34 2.62
N LEU A 81 13.20 0.59 3.34
CA LEU A 81 13.03 2.02 3.18
C LEU A 81 13.47 2.49 1.79
N GLU A 82 14.67 2.10 1.35
CA GLU A 82 15.18 2.47 0.03
C GLU A 82 14.39 1.80 -1.11
N ILE A 83 14.03 0.52 -0.98
CA ILE A 83 13.12 -0.16 -1.93
C ILE A 83 11.82 0.62 -2.07
N SER A 84 11.21 1.01 -0.95
CA SER A 84 9.94 1.75 -0.96
C SER A 84 10.09 3.14 -1.58
N LYS A 85 11.20 3.84 -1.32
CA LYS A 85 11.48 5.14 -1.98
C LYS A 85 11.62 5.00 -3.48
N LEU A 86 12.37 4.02 -3.97
CA LEU A 86 12.54 3.77 -5.40
C LEU A 86 11.18 3.47 -6.05
N TRP A 87 10.37 2.64 -5.42
CA TRP A 87 9.03 2.33 -5.91
C TRP A 87 8.11 3.56 -5.96
N LEU A 88 8.09 4.37 -4.90
CA LEU A 88 7.33 5.62 -4.85
C LEU A 88 7.80 6.68 -5.85
N GLN A 89 9.05 6.58 -6.32
CA GLN A 89 9.59 7.40 -7.42
C GLN A 89 9.22 6.86 -8.82
N GLY A 90 8.43 5.78 -8.89
CA GLY A 90 8.00 5.17 -10.14
C GLY A 90 8.95 4.13 -10.72
N LYS A 91 9.94 3.66 -9.94
CA LYS A 91 10.80 2.55 -10.35
C LYS A 91 10.14 1.23 -9.98
N GLY A 92 9.90 0.36 -10.96
CA GLY A 92 9.29 -0.95 -10.74
C GLY A 92 7.81 -1.04 -11.09
N LYS A 93 7.03 -1.73 -10.24
CA LYS A 93 5.63 -2.04 -10.54
C LYS A 93 4.75 -0.80 -10.52
N LEU A 94 3.98 -0.65 -11.60
CA LEU A 94 2.98 0.39 -11.78
C LEU A 94 1.58 -0.23 -11.86
N PRO A 95 0.52 0.48 -11.44
CA PRO A 95 0.54 1.84 -10.90
C PRO A 95 0.97 1.92 -9.42
N ILE A 96 1.56 3.05 -8.98
CA ILE A 96 1.99 3.26 -7.58
C ILE A 96 0.74 3.45 -6.70
N THR A 97 0.19 2.35 -6.21
CA THR A 97 -1.10 2.29 -5.49
C THR A 97 -1.05 1.27 -4.37
N TRP A 98 -1.91 1.44 -3.36
CA TRP A 98 -2.08 0.44 -2.31
C TRP A 98 -2.49 -0.93 -2.85
N ALA A 99 -3.32 -0.97 -3.89
CA ALA A 99 -3.71 -2.21 -4.57
C ALA A 99 -2.50 -2.98 -5.11
N THR A 100 -1.59 -2.28 -5.80
CA THR A 100 -0.37 -2.89 -6.35
C THR A 100 0.54 -3.39 -5.24
N PHE A 101 0.75 -2.58 -4.21
CA PHE A 101 1.55 -2.94 -3.05
C PHE A 101 1.00 -4.20 -2.34
N VAL A 102 -0.31 -4.23 -2.09
CA VAL A 102 -0.99 -5.36 -1.47
C VAL A 102 -0.93 -6.61 -2.33
N SER A 103 -1.08 -6.49 -3.67
CA SER A 103 -0.93 -7.63 -4.59
C SER A 103 0.47 -8.24 -4.46
N VAL A 104 1.51 -7.40 -4.47
CA VAL A 104 2.89 -7.85 -4.28
C VAL A 104 3.06 -8.56 -2.93
N LEU A 105 2.51 -8.02 -1.84
CA LEU A 105 2.55 -8.71 -0.55
C LEU A 105 1.87 -10.08 -0.59
N LYS A 106 0.73 -10.22 -1.27
CA LYS A 106 0.01 -11.50 -1.41
C LYS A 106 0.80 -12.52 -2.22
N GLU A 107 1.42 -12.07 -3.31
CA GLU A 107 2.23 -12.91 -4.20
C GLU A 107 3.51 -13.39 -3.49
N MET A 108 4.09 -12.57 -2.61
CA MET A 108 5.29 -12.89 -1.83
C MET A 108 5.00 -13.59 -0.48
N ASP A 109 3.85 -14.24 -0.38
CA ASP A 109 3.41 -15.00 0.81
C ASP A 109 3.35 -14.18 2.11
N MET A 110 3.06 -12.89 2.01
CA MET A 110 2.80 -11.98 3.14
C MET A 110 1.31 -11.66 3.26
N LYS A 111 0.47 -12.69 3.07
CA LYS A 111 -1.00 -12.57 3.01
C LYS A 111 -1.60 -11.95 4.27
N GLY A 112 -1.08 -12.25 5.46
CA GLY A 112 -1.55 -11.66 6.72
C GLY A 112 -1.41 -10.14 6.72
N LEU A 113 -0.20 -9.65 6.44
CA LEU A 113 0.08 -8.21 6.36
C LEU A 113 -0.75 -7.53 5.26
N ALA A 114 -0.92 -8.20 4.12
CA ALA A 114 -1.75 -7.69 3.02
C ALA A 114 -3.22 -7.54 3.43
N LEU A 115 -3.79 -8.54 4.11
CA LEU A 115 -5.17 -8.51 4.59
C LEU A 115 -5.38 -7.44 5.67
N ASP A 116 -4.41 -7.26 6.57
CA ASP A 116 -4.44 -6.22 7.59
C ASP A 116 -4.50 -4.82 6.97
N ILE A 117 -3.66 -4.58 5.94
CA ILE A 117 -3.64 -3.31 5.21
C ILE A 117 -4.96 -3.09 4.47
N GLU A 118 -5.46 -4.09 3.73
CA GLU A 118 -6.73 -4.00 3.02
C GLU A 118 -7.90 -3.71 3.96
N SER A 119 -7.96 -4.42 5.08
CA SER A 119 -9.02 -4.28 6.08
C SER A 119 -9.00 -2.89 6.70
N SER A 120 -7.82 -2.37 7.04
CA SER A 120 -7.69 -1.00 7.56
C SER A 120 -8.08 0.07 6.53
N LEU A 121 -7.66 -0.09 5.27
CA LEU A 121 -8.02 0.83 4.20
C LEU A 121 -9.53 0.83 3.92
N ARG A 122 -10.18 -0.34 3.89
CA ARG A 122 -11.64 -0.46 3.69
C ARG A 122 -12.45 -0.02 4.92
N GLY A 123 -11.95 -0.24 6.13
CA GLY A 123 -12.60 0.22 7.36
C GLY A 123 -12.73 1.74 7.45
N LYS A 124 -11.84 2.49 6.78
CA LYS A 124 -11.95 3.95 6.65
C LYS A 124 -13.09 4.43 5.75
N SER A 125 -13.59 3.57 4.86
CA SER A 125 -14.70 3.89 3.95
C SER A 125 -16.09 3.63 4.54
N SER A 126 -16.19 3.09 5.76
CA SER A 126 -17.46 2.98 6.47
C SER A 126 -17.78 4.29 7.19
N PRO A 127 -18.81 5.07 6.76
CA PRO A 127 -19.40 6.04 7.65
C PRO A 127 -20.02 5.23 8.80
N GLN A 128 -19.42 5.31 9.99
CA GLN A 128 -20.15 4.97 11.22
C GLN A 128 -21.26 6.01 11.37
N GLY A 129 -22.37 5.76 10.68
CA GLY A 129 -23.66 6.29 11.04
C GLY A 129 -24.17 5.50 12.24
N ARG A 130 -24.56 6.25 13.28
CA ARG A 130 -25.42 5.87 14.40
C ARG A 130 -24.76 4.95 15.44
N HIS A 131 -24.63 5.43 16.67
CA HIS A 131 -25.73 5.43 17.64
C HIS A 131 -25.56 6.55 18.66
#